data_AF-A0A8D8QF30-F1
#
_entry.id   AF-A0A8D8QF30-F1
#
_cell.length_a   1.000
_cell.length_b   1.000
_cell.length_c   1.000
_cell.angle_alpha   90.00
_cell.angle_beta   90.00
_cell.angle_gamma   90.00
#
_symmetry.space_group_name_H-M   'P 1'
#
loop_
_entity.id
_entity.type
_entity.pdbx_description
1 polymer ?
#
loop_
_entity_poly.entity_id
_entity_poly.type
_entity_poly.pdbx_seq_one_letter_code
_entity_poly.pdbx_strand_id
1 'polypeptide(L)'
;NIFLKQFEHGIDDVIQTVENAKEINAEKLKGLLKILPITSEVKLIQNYKDGPVESLDEPERFFLRLISTPDYLFRIEAMLQQEEGPQLLNELSSQITYTKLLFNA
;
A
#
# COMPACT_ATOMS: atom_id res chain seq x y z
N ASN A 1 -11.32 12.98 2.61
CA ASN A 1 -9.99 12.52 2.14
C ASN A 1 -9.93 12.52 0.63
N ILE A 2 -9.13 13.39 0.00
CA ILE A 2 -8.99 13.44 -1.48
C ILE A 2 -8.39 12.13 -2.02
N PHE A 3 -7.52 11.47 -1.23
CA PHE A 3 -6.92 10.18 -1.56
C PHE A 3 -7.92 9.02 -1.73
N LEU A 4 -9.05 9.03 -1.01
CA LEU A 4 -10.04 7.96 -1.15
C LEU A 4 -10.93 8.18 -2.39
N LYS A 5 -11.02 9.41 -2.91
CA LYS A 5 -11.83 9.75 -4.09
C LYS A 5 -11.26 9.26 -5.43
N GLN A 6 -9.99 8.84 -5.46
CA GLN A 6 -9.34 8.27 -6.66
C GLN A 6 -9.56 6.76 -6.80
N PHE A 7 -10.27 6.12 -5.86
CA PHE A 7 -10.68 4.73 -5.99
C PHE A 7 -12.14 4.69 -6.45
N GLU A 8 -12.36 4.25 -7.69
CA GLU A 8 -13.67 4.27 -8.38
C GLU A 8 -14.74 3.45 -7.63
N HIS A 9 -14.32 2.41 -6.91
CA HIS A 9 -15.19 1.52 -6.14
C HIS A 9 -15.10 1.76 -4.62
N GLY A 10 -14.49 2.87 -4.21
CA GLY A 10 -14.40 3.28 -2.81
C GLY A 10 -13.45 2.43 -1.95
N ILE A 11 -13.73 2.40 -0.65
CA ILE A 11 -12.90 1.78 0.39
C ILE A 11 -12.76 0.26 0.22
N ASP A 12 -13.86 -0.42 -0.10
CA ASP A 12 -13.90 -1.88 -0.16
C ASP A 12 -12.96 -2.44 -1.24
N ASP A 13 -12.81 -1.73 -2.35
CA ASP A 13 -11.91 -2.13 -3.43
C ASP A 13 -10.44 -2.02 -3.04
N VAL A 14 -10.07 -0.99 -2.27
CA VAL A 14 -8.71 -0.86 -1.72
C VAL A 14 -8.42 -2.00 -0.74
N ILE A 15 -9.36 -2.27 0.17
CA ILE A 15 -9.22 -3.34 1.16
C ILE A 15 -9.07 -4.69 0.45
N GLN A 16 -9.95 -5.00 -0.51
CA GLN A 16 -9.85 -6.23 -1.28
C GLN A 16 -8.55 -6.32 -2.08
N THR A 17 -8.06 -5.20 -2.61
CA THR A 17 -6.78 -5.14 -3.33
C THR A 17 -5.63 -5.50 -2.42
N VAL A 18 -5.57 -4.92 -1.21
CA VAL A 18 -4.52 -5.22 -0.21
C VAL A 18 -4.67 -6.64 0.36
N GLU A 19 -5.88 -7.10 0.62
CA GLU A 19 -6.15 -8.45 1.14
C GLU A 19 -5.75 -9.55 0.14
N ASN A 20 -6.03 -9.34 -1.15
CA ASN A 20 -5.74 -10.30 -2.21
C ASN A 20 -4.42 -10.03 -2.95
N ALA A 21 -3.65 -9.01 -2.55
CA ALA A 21 -2.46 -8.54 -3.26
C ALA A 21 -2.68 -8.37 -4.77
N LYS A 22 -3.79 -7.74 -5.17
CA LYS A 22 -4.09 -7.44 -6.58
C LYS A 22 -3.15 -6.37 -7.13
N GLU A 23 -2.98 -6.36 -8.45
CA GLU A 23 -2.16 -5.35 -9.15
C GLU A 23 -2.68 -3.94 -8.89
N ILE A 24 -1.78 -3.08 -8.41
CA ILE A 24 -2.02 -1.67 -8.11
C ILE A 24 -0.73 -0.91 -8.38
N ASN A 25 -0.82 0.30 -8.92
CA ASN A 25 0.37 1.06 -9.27
C ASN A 25 1.13 1.56 -8.02
N ALA A 26 2.44 1.77 -8.20
CA ALA A 26 3.32 2.25 -7.16
C ALA A 26 2.87 3.59 -6.56
N GLU A 27 2.33 4.54 -7.35
CA GLU A 27 1.87 5.83 -6.81
C GLU A 27 0.67 5.69 -5.86
N LYS A 28 -0.30 4.81 -6.15
CA LYS A 28 -1.43 4.58 -5.24
C LYS A 28 -0.95 3.93 -3.95
N LEU A 29 -0.04 2.96 -4.03
CA LEU A 29 0.57 2.33 -2.84
C LEU A 29 1.36 3.33 -2.01
N LYS A 30 2.19 4.17 -2.63
CA LYS A 30 2.91 5.25 -1.95
C LYS A 30 1.97 6.25 -1.30
N GLY A 31 0.90 6.62 -1.99
CA GLY A 31 -0.11 7.51 -1.41
C GLY A 31 -0.86 6.85 -0.25
N LEU A 32 -1.11 5.54 -0.32
CA LEU A 32 -1.72 4.77 0.77
C LEU A 32 -0.81 4.80 2.00
N LEU A 33 0.48 4.50 1.84
CA LEU A 33 1.48 4.58 2.90
C LEU A 33 1.54 5.98 3.55
N LYS A 34 1.41 7.05 2.75
CA LYS A 34 1.44 8.44 3.25
C LYS A 34 0.23 8.82 4.11
N ILE A 35 -0.91 8.18 3.89
CA ILE A 35 -2.13 8.46 4.66
C ILE A 35 -2.32 7.50 5.82
N LEU A 36 -1.44 6.51 6.00
CA LEU A 36 -1.57 5.56 7.11
C LEU A 36 -1.48 6.29 8.45
N PRO A 37 -2.33 5.91 9.42
CA PRO A 37 -2.29 6.46 10.77
C PRO A 37 -0.98 6.09 11.45
N ILE A 38 -0.53 6.96 12.34
CA ILE A 38 0.68 6.69 13.14
C ILE A 38 0.43 5.57 14.14
N THR A 39 1.49 4.94 14.64
CA THR A 39 1.40 3.76 15.54
C THR A 39 0.53 3.99 16.78
N SER A 40 0.47 5.22 17.32
CA SER A 40 -0.42 5.56 18.43
C SER A 40 -1.90 5.60 18.03
N GLU A 41 -2.22 6.14 16.86
CA GLU A 41 -3.57 6.15 16.29
C GLU A 41 -4.03 4.75 15.93
N VAL A 42 -3.14 3.91 15.37
CA VAL A 42 -3.42 2.49 15.08
C VAL A 42 -3.88 1.76 16.33
N LYS A 43 -3.20 1.95 17.47
CA LYS A 43 -3.61 1.34 18.75
C LYS A 43 -4.98 1.83 19.22
N LEU A 44 -5.26 3.11 19.05
CA LEU A 44 -6.55 3.70 19.41
C LEU A 44 -7.67 3.12 18.54
N ILE A 45 -7.45 3.01 17.23
CA ILE A 45 -8.39 2.42 16.27
C ILE A 45 -8.60 0.92 16.56
N GLN A 46 -7.54 0.18 16.89
CA GLN A 46 -7.65 -1.23 17.30
C GLN A 46 -8.46 -1.41 18.58
N ASN A 47 -8.29 -0.52 19.56
CA ASN A 47 -9.07 -0.54 20.79
C ASN A 47 -10.54 -0.15 20.55
N TYR A 48 -10.81 0.65 19.52
CA TYR A 48 -12.17 1.03 19.12
C TYR A 48 -12.89 -0.08 18.32
N LYS A 49 -12.22 -1.18 17.96
CA LYS A 49 -12.79 -2.26 17.14
C LYS A 49 -14.09 -2.87 17.70
N ASP A 50 -14.28 -2.81 19.02
CA ASP A 50 -15.48 -3.29 19.72
C ASP A 50 -16.54 -2.19 19.94
N GLY A 51 -16.29 -0.98 19.43
CA GLY A 51 -17.20 0.17 19.49
C GLY A 51 -18.24 0.19 18.35
N PRO A 52 -19.23 1.10 18.41
CA PRO A 52 -20.25 1.24 17.38
C PRO A 52 -19.64 1.78 16.07
N VAL A 53 -19.30 0.88 15.15
CA VAL A 53 -18.78 1.20 13.80
C VAL A 53 -19.74 2.11 13.01
N GLU A 54 -21.03 2.09 13.36
CA GLU A 54 -22.04 2.93 12.70
C GLU A 54 -21.84 4.44 12.91
N SER A 55 -21.18 4.87 13.98
CA SER A 55 -20.86 6.28 14.22
C SER A 55 -19.56 6.77 13.58
N LEU A 56 -18.77 5.87 12.98
CA LEU A 56 -17.51 6.23 12.35
C LEU A 56 -17.75 6.81 10.95
N ASP A 57 -17.04 7.89 10.65
CA ASP A 57 -17.01 8.47 9.31
C ASP A 57 -16.28 7.53 8.33
N GLU A 58 -16.54 7.74 7.04
CA GLU A 58 -16.00 6.91 5.95
C GLU A 58 -14.47 6.67 6.03
N PRO A 59 -13.60 7.67 6.33
CA PRO A 59 -12.17 7.44 6.49
C PRO A 59 -11.80 6.62 7.73
N GLU A 60 -12.56 6.74 8.82
CA GLU A 60 -12.29 6.00 10.05
C GLU A 60 -12.63 4.53 9.88
N ARG A 61 -13.75 4.23 9.19
CA ARG A 61 -14.11 2.86 8.81
C ARG A 61 -13.06 2.22 7.91
N PHE A 62 -12.49 3.00 6.98
CA PHE A 62 -11.37 2.54 6.13
C PHE A 62 -10.19 2.06 6.96
N PHE A 63 -9.68 2.90 7.86
CA PHE A 63 -8.52 2.54 8.67
C PHE A 63 -8.84 1.40 9.63
N LEU A 64 -10.04 1.37 10.22
CA LEU A 64 -10.48 0.26 11.07
C LEU A 64 -10.44 -1.08 10.31
N ARG A 65 -10.92 -1.10 9.07
CA ARG A 65 -10.92 -2.29 8.22
C ARG A 65 -9.51 -2.68 7.81
N LEU A 66 -8.71 -1.72 7.36
CA LEU A 66 -7.33 -1.93 6.94
C LEU A 66 -6.45 -2.48 8.07
N ILE A 67 -6.54 -1.88 9.25
CA ILE A 67 -5.79 -2.31 10.45
C ILE A 67 -6.27 -3.67 10.97
N SER A 68 -7.53 -4.03 10.70
CA SER A 68 -8.06 -5.35 11.01
C SER A 68 -7.52 -6.45 10.09
N THR A 69 -6.99 -6.09 8.91
CA THR A 69 -6.31 -7.04 8.01
C THR A 69 -4.95 -7.44 8.61
N PRO A 70 -4.67 -8.75 8.76
CA PRO A 70 -3.38 -9.22 9.26
C PRO A 70 -2.23 -8.73 8.39
N ASP A 71 -1.20 -8.18 9.04
CA ASP A 71 0.03 -7.69 8.41
C ASP A 71 -0.21 -6.69 7.27
N TYR A 72 -1.27 -5.87 7.36
CA TYR A 72 -1.66 -4.93 6.31
C TYR A 72 -0.50 -4.03 5.84
N LEU A 73 0.32 -3.54 6.77
CA LEU A 73 1.46 -2.68 6.46
C LEU A 73 2.49 -3.45 5.61
N PHE A 74 2.87 -4.64 6.05
CA PHE A 74 3.80 -5.50 5.33
C PHE A 74 3.25 -5.87 3.94
N ARG A 75 1.94 -6.13 3.81
CA ARG A 75 1.30 -6.40 2.51
C ARG A 75 1.45 -5.21 1.56
N ILE A 76 1.15 -4.00 2.02
CA ILE A 76 1.27 -2.78 1.21
C ILE A 76 2.73 -2.56 0.80
N GLU A 77 3.68 -2.75 1.72
CA GLU A 77 5.12 -2.65 1.44
C GLU A 77 5.59 -3.71 0.43
N ALA A 78 5.16 -4.96 0.60
CA ALA A 78 5.51 -6.06 -0.30
C ALA A 78 4.92 -5.85 -1.70
N MET A 79 3.68 -5.38 -1.81
CA MET A 79 3.05 -5.03 -3.08
C MET A 79 3.81 -3.89 -3.78
N LEU A 80 4.30 -2.90 -3.03
CA LEU A 80 5.09 -1.80 -3.59
C LEU A 80 6.42 -2.31 -4.15
N GLN A 81 7.08 -3.19 -3.39
CA GLN A 81 8.31 -3.84 -3.84
C GLN A 81 8.10 -4.72 -5.07
N GLN A 82 6.97 -5.42 -5.16
CA GLN A 82 6.61 -6.25 -6.31
C GLN A 82 6.42 -5.40 -7.58
N GLU A 83 5.88 -4.20 -7.45
CA GLU A 83 5.65 -3.28 -8.57
C GLU A 83 6.94 -2.56 -9.01
N GLU A 84 7.76 -2.07 -8.07
CA GLU A 84 8.98 -1.31 -8.38
C GLU A 84 10.20 -2.20 -8.68
N GLY A 85 10.24 -3.38 -8.08
CA GLY A 85 11.37 -4.30 -8.15
C GLY A 85 11.78 -4.67 -9.58
N PRO A 86 10.86 -5.10 -10.46
CA PRO A 86 11.19 -5.48 -11.83
C PRO A 86 11.82 -4.34 -12.64
N GLN A 87 11.32 -3.11 -12.46
CA GLN A 87 11.82 -1.92 -13.16
C GLN A 87 13.27 -1.63 -12.73
N LEU A 88 13.52 -1.60 -11.42
CA LEU A 88 14.86 -1.41 -10.86
C LEU A 88 15.84 -2.49 -11.31
N LEU A 89 15.43 -3.77 -11.30
CA LEU A 89 16.27 -4.88 -11.74
C LEU A 89 16.63 -4.78 -13.22
N ASN A 90 15.70 -4.34 -14.06
CA ASN A 90 15.96 -4.16 -15.50
C ASN A 90 16.95 -3.02 -15.76
N GLU A 91 16.80 -1.89 -15.06
CA GLU A 91 17.73 -0.77 -15.14
C GLU A 91 19.15 -1.17 -14.71
N LEU A 92 19.27 -1.83 -13.55
CA LEU A 92 20.55 -2.33 -13.04
C LEU A 92 21.19 -3.34 -14.00
N SER A 93 20.40 -4.27 -14.54
CA SER A 93 20.89 -5.27 -15.49
C SER A 93 21.41 -4.63 -16.78
N SER A 94 20.73 -3.58 -17.25
CA SER A 94 21.15 -2.80 -18.42
C SER A 94 22.48 -2.09 -18.16
N GLN A 95 22.63 -1.45 -17.01
CA GLN A 95 23.87 -0.79 -16.61
C GLN A 95 25.04 -1.79 -16.49
N ILE A 96 24.84 -2.92 -15.82
CA ILE A 96 25.85 -3.97 -15.68
C ILE A 96 26.30 -4.50 -17.05
N THR A 97 25.34 -4.72 -17.95
CA THR A 97 25.63 -5.20 -19.32
C THR A 97 26.45 -4.17 -20.10
N TYR A 98 26.07 -2.89 -20.03
CA TYR A 98 26.81 -1.81 -20.67
C TYR A 98 28.24 -1.68 -20.15
N THR A 99 28.42 -1.73 -18.82
CA THR A 99 29.74 -1.73 -18.19
C THR A 99 30.59 -2.91 -18.67
N LYS A 100 30.03 -4.12 -18.70
CA LYS A 100 30.75 -5.29 -19.21
C LYS A 100 31.17 -5.13 -20.68
N LEU A 101 30.36 -4.49 -21.52
CA LEU A 101 30.72 -4.23 -22.91
C LEU A 101 31.85 -3.20 -23.04
N LEU A 102 31.83 -2.14 -22.24
CA LEU A 102 32.90 -1.12 -22.24
C LEU A 102 34.25 -1.66 -21.78
N PHE A 103 34.28 -2.59 -20.83
CA PHE A 103 35.53 -3.12 -20.26
C PHE A 103 36.06 -4.39 -20.96
N ASN A 104 35.27 -5.04 -21.82
CA ASN A 104 35.69 -6.20 -22.61
C ASN A 104 35.98 -5.84 -24.09
N ALA A 105 35.98 -4.55 -24.45
CA ALA A 105 36.37 -4.02 -25.76
C ALA A 105 37.79 -3.44 -25.71
#